data_AF-A0A3B9JH19-F1
#
_entry.id   AF-A0A3B9JH19-F1
#
_cell.length_a   1.000
_cell.length_b   1.000
_cell.length_c   1.000
_cell.angle_alpha   90.00
_cell.angle_beta   90.00
_cell.angle_gamma   90.00
#
_symmetry.space_group_name_H-M   'P 1'
#
loop_
_entity.id
_entity.type
_entity.pdbx_description
1 polymer ?
#
loop_
_entity_poly.entity_id
_entity_poly.type
_entity_poly.pdbx_seq_one_letter_code
_entity_poly.pdbx_strand_id
1 'polypeptide(L)'
;IPDAVQAADGAESSSAGLGYLGAALATGLACLGSGVAVGNVGSAALGAISEDEKMLGKTLIYVGLAEGIAIYGLVISIMILGAL
;
A
#
# COMPACT_ATOMS: atom_id res chain seq x y z
N ILE A 1 34.58 10.94 7.98
CA ILE A 1 34.48 9.52 8.42
C ILE A 1 35.42 9.35 9.60
N PRO A 2 34.89 9.43 10.83
CA PRO A 2 33.90 8.48 11.31
C PRO A 2 32.65 9.17 11.88
N ASP A 3 31.57 9.19 11.11
CA ASP A 3 30.23 9.27 11.69
C ASP A 3 29.91 7.85 12.14
N ALA A 4 30.12 7.62 13.43
CA ALA A 4 29.78 6.38 14.08
C ALA A 4 28.33 6.06 13.77
N VAL A 5 28.14 4.88 13.18
CA VAL A 5 26.90 4.11 13.17
C VAL A 5 26.17 4.39 14.49
N GLN A 6 25.05 5.10 14.40
CA GLN A 6 24.12 5.27 15.50
C GLN A 6 23.55 3.88 15.78
N ALA A 7 24.22 3.13 16.65
CA ALA A 7 23.72 1.90 17.21
C ALA A 7 22.36 2.23 17.82
N ALA A 8 21.34 1.46 17.43
CA ALA A 8 19.99 1.60 17.91
C ALA A 8 19.99 1.59 19.45
N ASP A 9 19.86 2.77 20.04
CA ASP A 9 19.76 2.97 21.48
C ASP A 9 18.36 2.51 21.91
N GLY A 10 18.28 1.22 22.23
CA GLY A 10 17.07 0.58 22.71
C GLY A 10 16.87 0.89 24.18
N ALA A 11 16.17 1.99 24.50
CA ALA A 11 15.53 2.18 25.81
C ALA A 11 14.58 3.40 25.91
N GLU A 12 14.38 4.22 24.88
CA GLU A 12 13.42 5.34 24.92
C GLU A 12 12.26 5.06 23.94
N SER A 13 11.05 4.80 24.47
CA SER A 13 9.77 4.67 23.74
C SER A 13 9.49 3.36 22.97
N SER A 14 9.49 2.18 23.63
CA SER A 14 9.03 0.91 23.03
C SER A 14 7.63 0.98 22.39
N SER A 15 6.77 1.90 22.82
CA SER A 15 5.45 2.16 22.21
C SER A 15 5.55 2.82 20.83
N ALA A 16 6.45 3.79 20.65
CA ALA A 16 6.63 4.51 19.38
C ALA A 16 7.22 3.60 18.30
N GLY A 17 8.23 2.78 18.66
CA GLY A 17 8.82 1.79 17.74
C GLY A 17 7.82 0.76 17.23
N LEU A 18 6.92 0.28 18.12
CA LEU A 18 5.85 -0.65 17.73
C LEU A 18 4.83 0.02 16.80
N GLY A 19 4.55 1.31 17.00
CA GLY A 19 3.70 2.11 16.13
C GLY A 19 4.26 2.26 14.71
N TYR A 20 5.55 2.55 14.57
CA TYR A 20 6.20 2.61 13.25
C TYR A 20 6.17 1.26 12.53
N LEU A 21 6.39 0.17 13.25
CA LEU A 21 6.29 -1.18 12.69
C LEU A 21 4.84 -1.49 12.24
N GLY A 22 3.85 -1.11 13.05
CA GLY A 22 2.43 -1.23 12.70
C GLY A 22 2.04 -0.44 11.45
N ALA A 23 2.52 0.81 11.34
CA ALA A 23 2.32 1.66 10.16
C ALA A 23 2.93 1.03 8.89
N ALA A 24 4.16 0.52 8.98
CA ALA A 24 4.84 -0.15 7.87
C ALA A 24 4.11 -1.43 7.42
N LEU A 25 3.66 -2.26 8.37
CA LEU A 25 2.92 -3.48 8.06
C LEU A 25 1.53 -3.21 7.47
N ALA A 26 0.82 -2.19 7.95
CA ALA A 26 -0.50 -1.82 7.44
C ALA A 26 -0.46 -1.48 5.94
N THR A 27 0.45 -0.60 5.53
CA THR A 27 0.61 -0.26 4.11
C THR A 27 1.25 -1.40 3.31
N GLY A 28 2.29 -2.04 3.84
CA GLY A 28 3.01 -3.11 3.13
C GLY A 28 2.11 -4.29 2.75
N LEU A 29 1.31 -4.79 3.69
CA LEU A 29 0.39 -5.90 3.43
C LEU A 29 -0.77 -5.48 2.53
N ALA A 30 -1.28 -4.26 2.67
CA ALA A 30 -2.33 -3.73 1.81
C ALA A 30 -1.86 -3.58 0.35
N CYS A 31 -0.65 -3.05 0.13
CA CYS A 31 -0.06 -2.95 -1.21
C CYS A 31 0.19 -4.32 -1.82
N LEU A 32 0.59 -5.32 -1.02
CA LEU A 32 0.78 -6.69 -1.51
C LEU A 32 -0.55 -7.30 -2.00
N GLY A 33 -1.62 -7.15 -1.22
CA GLY A 33 -2.96 -7.58 -1.60
C GLY A 33 -3.52 -6.81 -2.82
N SER A 34 -3.35 -5.48 -2.82
CA SER A 34 -3.73 -4.62 -3.94
C SER A 34 -3.03 -5.04 -5.23
N GLY A 35 -1.71 -5.26 -5.20
CA GLY A 35 -0.93 -5.66 -6.37
C GLY A 35 -1.44 -6.97 -7.01
N VAL A 36 -1.82 -7.96 -6.20
CA VAL A 36 -2.42 -9.21 -6.70
C VAL A 36 -3.80 -8.95 -7.33
N ALA A 37 -4.64 -8.16 -6.66
CA ALA A 37 -5.96 -7.81 -7.18
C ALA A 37 -5.87 -7.03 -8.49
N VAL A 38 -5.01 -6.01 -8.54
CA VAL A 38 -4.77 -5.15 -9.71
C VAL A 38 -4.16 -5.96 -10.86
N GLY A 39 -3.27 -6.91 -10.60
CA GLY A 39 -2.72 -7.79 -11.64
C GLY A 39 -3.80 -8.62 -12.35
N ASN A 40 -4.72 -9.19 -11.57
CA ASN A 40 -5.84 -9.98 -12.11
C ASN A 40 -6.87 -9.10 -12.82
N VAL A 41 -7.25 -7.96 -12.24
CA VAL A 41 -8.21 -7.04 -12.85
C VAL A 41 -7.63 -6.38 -14.10
N GLY A 42 -6.35 -6.02 -14.07
CA GLY A 42 -5.63 -5.38 -15.18
C GLY A 42 -5.48 -6.29 -16.40
N SER A 43 -5.15 -7.57 -16.19
CA SER A 43 -5.09 -8.55 -17.29
C SER A 43 -6.46 -8.79 -17.93
N ALA A 44 -7.52 -8.92 -17.13
CA ALA A 44 -8.89 -9.02 -17.64
C ALA A 44 -9.34 -7.74 -18.37
N ALA A 45 -8.99 -6.58 -17.83
CA ALA A 45 -9.28 -5.27 -18.41
C ALA A 45 -8.64 -5.11 -19.79
N LEU A 46 -7.34 -5.44 -19.93
CA LEU A 46 -6.64 -5.37 -21.22
C LEU A 46 -7.22 -6.35 -22.23
N GLY A 47 -7.63 -7.55 -21.80
CA GLY A 47 -8.35 -8.50 -22.66
C GLY A 47 -9.65 -7.91 -23.21
N ALA A 48 -10.46 -7.30 -22.36
CA ALA A 48 -11.71 -6.66 -22.78
C ALA A 48 -11.49 -5.43 -23.69
N ILE A 49 -10.47 -4.62 -23.41
CA ILE A 49 -10.10 -3.46 -24.24
C ILE A 49 -9.66 -3.90 -25.64
N SER A 50 -8.96 -5.06 -25.74
CA SER A 50 -8.55 -5.61 -27.03
C SER A 50 -9.74 -6.05 -27.91
N GLU A 51 -10.91 -6.31 -27.31
CA GLU A 51 -12.13 -6.67 -28.03
C GLU A 51 -13.00 -5.45 -28.34
N ASP A 52 -13.12 -4.51 -27.40
CA ASP A 52 -13.81 -3.23 -27.59
C ASP A 52 -13.11 -2.10 -26.82
N GLU A 53 -12.48 -1.18 -27.56
CA GLU A 53 -11.79 -0.01 -27.00
C GLU A 53 -12.73 0.91 -26.20
N LYS A 54 -14.04 0.88 -26.47
CA LYS A 54 -15.03 1.65 -25.69
C LYS A 54 -15.14 1.18 -24.24
N MET A 55 -14.62 -0.01 -23.93
CA MET A 55 -14.62 -0.55 -22.57
C MET A 55 -13.56 0.07 -21.66
N LEU A 56 -12.59 0.83 -22.20
CA LEU A 56 -11.50 1.47 -21.44
C LEU A 56 -12.02 2.21 -20.19
N GLY A 57 -13.07 3.02 -20.35
CA GLY A 57 -13.62 3.79 -19.23
C GLY A 57 -14.20 2.91 -18.11
N LYS A 58 -14.86 1.80 -18.46
CA LYS A 58 -15.43 0.86 -17.48
C LYS A 58 -14.36 0.04 -16.79
N THR A 59 -13.36 -0.41 -17.53
CA THR A 59 -12.27 -1.22 -17.00
C THR A 59 -11.37 -0.43 -16.05
N LEU A 60 -11.13 0.86 -16.32
CA LEU A 60 -10.43 1.74 -15.38
C LEU A 60 -11.12 1.88 -14.02
N ILE A 61 -12.46 1.87 -13.97
CA ILE A 61 -13.21 1.92 -12.70
C ILE A 61 -12.90 0.67 -11.87
N TYR A 62 -12.91 -0.52 -12.48
CA TYR A 62 -12.60 -1.76 -11.76
C TYR A 62 -11.14 -1.81 -11.27
N VAL A 63 -10.20 -1.34 -12.08
CA VAL A 63 -8.78 -1.22 -11.68
C VAL A 63 -8.65 -0.25 -10.51
N GLY A 64 -9.32 0.90 -10.56
CA GLY A 64 -9.33 1.88 -9.47
C GLY A 64 -9.94 1.34 -8.18
N LEU A 65 -11.02 0.54 -8.27
CA LEU A 65 -11.60 -0.15 -7.12
C LEU A 65 -10.65 -1.16 -6.49
N ALA A 66 -9.86 -1.88 -7.31
CA ALA A 66 -8.83 -2.78 -6.81
C ALA A 66 -7.70 -2.03 -6.08
N GLU A 67 -7.24 -0.90 -6.62
CA GLU A 67 -6.25 -0.01 -5.99
C GLU A 67 -6.73 0.58 -4.65
N GLY A 68 -8.05 0.69 -4.45
CA GLY A 68 -8.63 1.17 -3.20
C GLY A 68 -8.12 0.45 -1.96
N ILE A 69 -7.73 -0.83 -2.07
CA ILE A 69 -7.15 -1.61 -0.98
C ILE A 69 -5.84 -0.97 -0.49
N ALA A 70 -4.96 -0.56 -1.41
CA ALA A 70 -3.70 0.10 -1.06
C ALA A 70 -3.95 1.48 -0.43
N ILE A 71 -4.90 2.25 -0.97
CA ILE A 71 -5.26 3.57 -0.44
C ILE A 71 -5.77 3.46 1.00
N TYR A 72 -6.64 2.49 1.31
CA TYR A 72 -7.07 2.26 2.69
C TYR A 72 -5.90 1.87 3.60
N GLY A 73 -4.99 1.00 3.15
CA GLY A 73 -3.78 0.66 3.93
C GLY A 73 -2.84 1.84 4.19
N LEU A 74 -2.74 2.76 3.23
CA LEU A 74 -2.00 4.03 3.39
C LEU A 74 -2.70 4.95 4.40
N VAL A 75 -4.02 5.11 4.30
CA VAL A 75 -4.81 5.93 5.24
C VAL A 75 -4.65 5.43 6.67
N ILE A 76 -4.74 4.12 6.90
CA ILE A 76 -4.55 3.53 8.23
C ILE A 76 -3.12 3.77 8.75
N SER A 77 -2.11 3.64 7.89
CA SER A 77 -0.72 3.94 8.28
C SER A 77 -0.53 5.40 8.69
N ILE A 78 -1.09 6.34 7.94
CA ILE A 78 -1.08 7.77 8.28
C ILE A 78 -1.82 8.02 9.61
N MET A 79 -2.94 7.35 9.85
CA MET A 79 -3.66 7.46 11.13
C MET A 79 -2.84 6.93 12.31
N ILE A 80 -2.11 5.81 12.13
CA ILE A 80 -1.20 5.29 13.16
C ILE A 80 -0.10 6.31 13.45
N LEU A 81 0.55 6.84 12.41
CA LEU A 81 1.62 7.83 12.55
C LEU A 81 1.13 9.13 13.20
N GLY A 82 -0.09 9.57 12.89
CA GLY A 82 -0.69 10.76 13.51
C GLY A 82 -1.14 10.56 14.96
N ALA A 83 -1.18 9.32 15.45
CA ALA A 83 -1.54 8.97 16.83
C ALA A 83 -0.33 8.65 17.73
N LEU A 84 0.89 8.60 17.16
CA LEU A 84 2.16 8.42 17.87
C LEU A 84 2.69 9.77 18.38
#